data_AF-A0A7S0AAZ5-F1
#
_entry.id   AF-A0A7S0AAZ5-F1
#
_cell.length_a   1.000
_cell.length_b   1.000
_cell.length_c   1.000
_cell.angle_alpha   90.00
_cell.angle_beta   90.00
_cell.angle_gamma   90.00
#
_symmetry.space_group_name_H-M   'P 1'
#
loop_
_entity.id
_entity.type
_entity.pdbx_description
1 polymer ?
#
loop_
_entity_poly.entity_id
_entity_poly.type
_entity_poly.pdbx_seq_one_letter_code
_entity_poly.pdbx_strand_id
1 'polypeptide(L)'
;WREAKARAEMPIGMNPSTEAIVCYLSCKVYHRHRPMHMEPGRLFFSEIPRGIPERIKEMLQPIFSHINRDDHSERAAFLHMARALLNRCGWEGSDDCDGWLRLYISHFPCISCVAVSCQFVRFFPAIRLQMDFDNMWKTRFEPADKFGSNRFHAEGGLAGRRQRIEK
;
A
#
# COMPACT_ATOMS: atom_id res chain seq x y z
N TRP A 1 7.72 -6.65 34.27
CA TRP A 1 8.54 -7.06 33.12
C TRP A 1 8.00 -8.32 32.42
N ARG A 2 7.86 -9.45 33.12
CA ARG A 2 7.31 -10.69 32.52
C ARG A 2 5.90 -10.53 31.93
N GLU A 3 5.02 -9.81 32.61
CA GLU A 3 3.66 -9.52 32.11
C GLU A 3 3.65 -8.57 30.90
N ALA A 4 4.54 -7.57 30.87
CA ALA A 4 4.67 -6.66 29.73
C ALA A 4 5.20 -7.39 28.49
N LYS A 5 6.15 -8.32 28.68
CA LYS A 5 6.65 -9.23 27.64
C LYS A 5 5.54 -10.16 27.13
N ALA A 6 4.80 -10.81 28.03
CA ALA A 6 3.66 -11.66 27.66
C ALA A 6 2.57 -10.88 26.91
N ARG A 7 2.33 -9.61 27.26
CA ARG A 7 1.36 -8.75 26.57
C ARG A 7 1.82 -8.30 25.19
N ALA A 8 3.13 -8.15 24.97
CA ALA A 8 3.72 -7.89 23.66
C ALA A 8 3.76 -9.16 22.77
N GLU A 9 3.82 -10.34 23.39
CA GLU A 9 3.80 -11.66 22.72
C GLU A 9 2.37 -12.16 22.41
N MET A 10 1.33 -11.56 22.99
CA MET A 10 -0.05 -11.86 22.64
C MET A 10 -0.42 -11.24 21.28
N PRO A 11 -1.04 -11.98 20.35
CA PRO A 11 -1.58 -11.40 19.13
C PRO A 11 -2.61 -10.35 19.54
N ILE A 12 -2.32 -9.07 19.28
CA ILE A 12 -3.23 -7.97 19.59
C ILE A 12 -4.57 -8.33 18.93
N GLY A 13 -5.64 -8.48 19.72
CA GLY A 13 -6.94 -9.02 19.30
C GLY A 13 -7.70 -8.20 18.24
N MET A 14 -7.09 -7.16 17.67
CA MET A 14 -7.66 -6.33 16.61
C MET A 14 -6.95 -6.65 15.29
N ASN A 15 -7.71 -6.94 14.22
CA ASN A 15 -7.17 -6.83 12.87
C ASN A 15 -6.51 -5.45 12.76
N PRO A 16 -5.32 -5.32 12.15
CA PRO A 16 -4.72 -4.01 12.03
C PRO A 16 -5.70 -3.09 11.30
N SER A 17 -6.01 -1.96 11.92
CA SER A 17 -6.83 -0.95 11.28
C SER A 17 -6.11 -0.47 10.02
N THR A 18 -6.88 -0.02 9.03
CA THR A 18 -6.33 0.64 7.84
C THR A 18 -5.35 1.75 8.22
N GLU A 19 -5.62 2.45 9.32
CA GLU A 19 -4.78 3.53 9.87
C GLU A 19 -3.38 3.07 10.31
N ALA A 20 -3.20 1.78 10.64
CA ALA A 20 -1.91 1.22 11.02
C ALA A 20 -1.06 0.76 9.81
N ILE A 21 -1.63 0.79 8.59
CA ILE A 21 -0.91 0.46 7.37
C ILE A 21 -0.16 1.71 6.90
N VAL A 22 1.14 1.53 6.61
CA VAL A 22 2.02 2.59 6.15
C VAL A 22 2.64 2.22 4.81
N CYS A 23 2.85 3.21 3.97
CA CYS A 23 3.50 3.07 2.68
C CYS A 23 4.77 3.92 2.65
N TYR A 24 5.92 3.30 2.45
CA TYR A 24 7.16 3.97 2.14
C TYR A 24 7.31 4.09 0.63
N LEU A 25 7.70 5.27 0.15
CA LEU A 25 7.94 5.54 -1.26
C LEU A 25 9.31 6.18 -1.47
N SER A 26 10.05 5.69 -2.46
CA SER A 26 11.24 6.36 -2.98
C SER A 26 11.17 6.40 -4.51
N CYS A 27 11.78 7.41 -5.13
CA CYS A 27 11.73 7.55 -6.58
C CYS A 27 12.96 8.24 -7.18
N LYS A 28 13.17 7.96 -8.46
CA LYS A 28 14.02 8.76 -9.35
C LYS A 28 13.32 8.86 -10.70
N VAL A 29 12.87 10.05 -11.05
CA VAL A 29 12.09 10.33 -12.26
C VAL A 29 12.79 11.39 -13.09
N TYR A 30 12.89 11.13 -14.38
CA TYR A 30 13.39 12.04 -15.39
C TYR A 30 12.24 12.46 -16.30
N HIS A 31 12.39 13.62 -16.94
CA HIS A 31 11.50 14.07 -18.00
C HIS A 31 12.37 14.45 -19.18
N ARG A 32 12.17 13.79 -20.34
CA ARG A 32 13.03 13.93 -21.53
C ARG A 32 14.52 13.76 -21.18
N HIS A 33 14.82 12.71 -20.42
CA HIS A 33 16.16 12.35 -19.94
C HIS A 33 16.84 13.37 -19.01
N ARG A 34 16.13 14.41 -18.56
CA ARG A 34 16.64 15.36 -17.56
C ARG A 34 16.10 15.00 -16.18
N PRO A 35 16.94 14.98 -15.12
CA PRO A 35 16.46 14.72 -13.76
C PRO A 35 15.35 15.71 -13.39
N MET A 36 14.17 15.20 -13.03
CA MET A 36 13.00 16.02 -12.73
C MET A 36 12.62 15.94 -11.25
N HIS A 37 12.60 14.73 -10.70
CA HIS A 37 12.20 14.52 -9.32
C HIS A 37 12.93 13.33 -8.70
N MET A 38 13.39 13.51 -7.47
CA MET A 38 14.00 12.47 -6.66
C MET A 38 13.43 12.58 -5.26
N GLU A 39 12.99 11.45 -4.71
CA GLU A 39 12.52 11.32 -3.34
C GLU A 39 13.32 10.16 -2.73
N PRO A 40 14.30 10.42 -1.84
CA PRO A 40 15.11 9.36 -1.26
C PRO A 40 14.26 8.38 -0.42
N GLY A 41 13.16 8.86 0.13
CA GLY A 41 12.26 8.07 0.96
C GLY A 41 11.24 8.93 1.71
N ARG A 42 9.95 8.60 1.60
CA ARG A 42 8.86 9.26 2.32
C ARG A 42 7.84 8.25 2.81
N LEU A 43 7.38 8.42 4.03
CA LEU A 43 6.27 7.65 4.60
C LEU A 43 4.93 8.33 4.33
N PHE A 44 3.95 7.51 4.02
CA PHE A 44 2.55 7.86 3.84
C PHE A 44 1.71 7.02 4.80
N PHE A 45 0.69 7.68 5.35
CA PHE A 45 -0.26 7.13 6.31
C PHE A 45 -1.68 7.25 5.73
N SER A 46 -2.68 6.80 6.50
CA SER A 46 -4.08 6.95 6.10
C SER A 46 -4.54 8.41 6.15
N GLU A 47 -4.31 9.17 5.06
CA GLU A 47 -4.76 10.55 4.88
C GLU A 47 -4.62 10.97 3.41
N ILE A 48 -5.62 11.67 2.87
CA ILE A 48 -5.49 12.30 1.54
C ILE A 48 -4.61 13.58 1.69
N PRO A 49 -3.51 13.71 0.94
CA PRO A 49 -2.66 14.90 1.03
C PRO A 49 -3.45 16.18 0.74
N ARG A 50 -3.15 17.26 1.47
CA ARG A 50 -3.80 18.57 1.25
C ARG A 50 -3.36 19.20 -0.06
N GLY A 51 -4.27 19.95 -0.69
CA GLY A 51 -3.98 20.71 -1.91
C GLY A 51 -3.69 19.81 -3.12
N ILE A 52 -4.32 18.63 -3.19
CA ILE A 52 -4.35 17.83 -4.42
C ILE A 52 -5.46 18.38 -5.33
N PRO A 53 -5.13 18.83 -6.56
CA PRO A 53 -6.12 19.27 -7.52
C PRO A 53 -7.18 18.19 -7.80
N GLU A 54 -8.44 18.60 -8.00
CA GLU A 54 -9.54 17.65 -8.19
C GLU A 54 -9.32 16.74 -9.40
N ARG A 55 -8.81 17.29 -10.50
CA ARG A 55 -8.42 16.52 -11.70
C ARG A 55 -7.45 15.37 -11.39
N ILE A 56 -6.56 15.52 -10.41
CA ILE A 56 -5.64 14.43 -10.01
C ILE A 56 -6.37 13.37 -9.18
N LYS A 57 -7.34 13.76 -8.34
CA LYS A 57 -8.17 12.80 -7.61
C LYS A 57 -9.05 11.98 -8.57
N GLU A 58 -9.54 12.61 -9.64
CA GLU A 58 -10.29 11.97 -10.72
C GLU A 58 -9.43 11.08 -11.61
N MET A 59 -8.12 11.32 -11.71
CA MET A 59 -7.20 10.39 -12.37
C MET A 59 -7.00 9.11 -11.54
N LEU A 60 -6.92 9.26 -10.22
CA LEU A 60 -6.60 8.20 -9.26
C LEU A 60 -7.81 7.89 -8.39
N GLN A 61 -8.86 7.37 -9.04
CA GLN A 61 -10.14 7.11 -8.43
C GLN A 61 -10.07 5.89 -7.51
N PRO A 62 -10.63 6.00 -6.30
CA PRO A 62 -10.85 4.85 -5.45
C PRO A 62 -11.82 3.89 -6.13
N ILE A 63 -11.54 2.58 -6.07
CA ILE A 63 -12.57 1.59 -6.41
C ILE A 63 -13.52 1.46 -5.22
N PHE A 64 -14.76 1.88 -5.42
CA PHE A 64 -15.80 1.74 -4.41
C PHE A 64 -16.12 0.26 -4.15
N SER A 65 -16.02 -0.10 -2.87
CA SER A 65 -16.59 -1.32 -2.31
C SER A 65 -17.50 -0.94 -1.15
N HIS A 66 -18.07 -1.92 -0.45
CA HIS A 66 -18.89 -1.70 0.75
C HIS A 66 -18.15 -0.98 1.91
N ILE A 67 -16.85 -0.75 1.80
CA ILE A 67 -16.06 -0.03 2.78
C ILE A 67 -15.31 1.12 2.10
N ASN A 68 -15.36 2.31 2.71
CA ASN A 68 -14.61 3.47 2.25
C ASN A 68 -13.10 3.22 2.46
N ARG A 69 -12.31 3.44 1.40
CA ARG A 69 -10.87 3.13 1.31
C ARG A 69 -10.11 4.27 0.62
N ASP A 70 -10.70 5.46 0.58
CA ASP A 70 -10.19 6.63 -0.14
C ASP A 70 -8.88 7.19 0.41
N ASP A 71 -8.64 6.97 1.70
CA ASP A 71 -7.56 7.54 2.48
C ASP A 71 -6.36 6.60 2.61
N HIS A 72 -6.39 5.42 1.95
CA HIS A 72 -5.29 4.46 2.01
C HIS A 72 -3.92 5.06 1.69
N SER A 73 -2.92 4.65 2.48
CA SER A 73 -1.55 5.15 2.39
C SER A 73 -0.94 5.06 0.99
N GLU A 74 -1.27 4.00 0.24
CA GLU A 74 -0.81 3.77 -1.11
C GLU A 74 -1.40 4.80 -2.08
N ARG A 75 -2.71 5.08 -1.95
CA ARG A 75 -3.38 6.10 -2.75
C ARG A 75 -2.84 7.49 -2.42
N ALA A 76 -2.62 7.78 -1.14
CA ALA A 76 -2.00 9.03 -0.70
C ALA A 76 -0.63 9.23 -1.35
N ALA A 77 0.19 8.17 -1.42
CA ALA A 77 1.49 8.18 -2.07
C ALA A 77 1.37 8.50 -3.58
N PHE A 78 0.46 7.83 -4.29
CA PHE A 78 0.26 8.09 -5.72
C PHE A 78 -0.31 9.47 -6.02
N LEU A 79 -1.25 9.99 -5.23
CA LEU A 79 -1.78 11.35 -5.37
C LEU A 79 -0.66 12.40 -5.19
N HIS A 80 0.17 12.20 -4.16
CA HIS A 80 1.33 13.05 -3.93
C HIS A 80 2.28 13.05 -5.14
N MET A 81 2.61 11.87 -5.65
CA MET A 81 3.51 11.71 -6.78
C MET A 81 2.93 12.29 -8.06
N ALA A 82 1.68 11.98 -8.41
CA ALA A 82 1.03 12.52 -9.60
C ALA A 82 1.04 14.05 -9.58
N ARG A 83 0.72 14.68 -8.43
CA ARG A 83 0.83 16.13 -8.27
C ARG A 83 2.27 16.63 -8.48
N ALA A 84 3.24 15.97 -7.84
CA ALA A 84 4.65 16.38 -7.93
C ALA A 84 5.18 16.32 -9.38
N LEU A 85 4.81 15.29 -10.14
CA LEU A 85 5.23 15.11 -11.53
C LEU A 85 4.51 16.09 -12.45
N LEU A 86 3.17 16.16 -12.39
CA LEU A 86 2.38 17.02 -13.27
C LEU A 86 2.66 18.51 -13.06
N ASN A 87 3.00 18.94 -11.84
CA ASN A 87 3.44 20.32 -11.60
C ASN A 87 4.76 20.68 -12.28
N ARG A 88 5.56 19.68 -12.70
CA ARG A 88 6.89 19.87 -13.30
C ARG A 88 6.90 19.59 -14.80
N CYS A 89 6.25 18.53 -15.25
CA CYS A 89 6.18 18.15 -16.67
C CYS A 89 4.96 18.73 -17.40
N GLY A 90 3.95 19.22 -16.68
CA GLY A 90 2.65 19.57 -17.25
C GLY A 90 1.80 18.34 -17.57
N TRP A 91 0.54 18.57 -17.93
CA TRP A 91 -0.44 17.51 -18.20
C TRP A 91 -0.10 16.66 -19.42
N GLU A 92 0.47 17.27 -20.45
CA GLU A 92 0.85 16.61 -21.70
C GLU A 92 2.26 15.99 -21.64
N GLY A 93 3.00 16.20 -20.55
CA GLY A 93 4.38 15.72 -20.38
C GLY A 93 4.49 14.42 -19.59
N SER A 94 3.38 13.80 -19.20
CA SER A 94 3.41 12.59 -18.36
C SER A 94 4.00 11.38 -19.09
N ASP A 95 3.78 11.27 -20.40
CA ASP A 95 4.29 10.18 -21.24
C ASP A 95 5.81 10.25 -21.46
N ASP A 96 6.37 11.46 -21.36
CA ASP A 96 7.81 11.73 -21.45
C ASP A 96 8.54 11.49 -20.10
N CYS A 97 7.81 11.08 -19.04
CA CYS A 97 8.38 10.80 -17.74
C CYS A 97 8.88 9.35 -17.64
N ASP A 98 10.18 9.18 -17.39
CA ASP A 98 10.83 7.87 -17.24
C ASP A 98 11.49 7.68 -15.87
N GLY A 99 11.86 6.45 -15.54
CA GLY A 99 12.65 6.12 -14.36
C GLY A 99 12.01 5.04 -13.49
N TRP A 100 12.04 5.22 -12.17
CA TRP A 100 11.48 4.24 -11.25
C TRP A 100 10.79 4.86 -10.03
N LEU A 101 9.77 4.14 -9.57
CA LEU A 101 9.03 4.39 -8.35
C LEU A 101 9.04 3.10 -7.52
N ARG A 102 9.52 3.15 -6.29
CA ARG A 102 9.62 2.00 -5.38
C ARG A 102 8.74 2.22 -4.17
N LEU A 103 7.80 1.32 -3.96
CA LEU A 103 6.93 1.29 -2.80
C LEU A 103 7.26 0.09 -1.92
N TYR A 104 7.28 0.31 -0.61
CA TYR A 104 7.23 -0.75 0.39
C TYR A 104 6.01 -0.51 1.27
N ILE A 105 5.11 -1.48 1.36
CA ILE A 105 3.85 -1.34 2.11
C ILE A 105 3.91 -2.29 3.31
N SER A 106 3.58 -1.80 4.51
CA SER A 106 3.61 -2.64 5.73
C SER A 106 2.54 -3.75 5.73
N HIS A 107 1.64 -3.75 4.74
CA HIS A 107 0.64 -4.75 4.51
C HIS A 107 0.44 -4.95 3.00
N PHE A 108 -0.04 -6.13 2.57
CA PHE A 108 -0.29 -6.34 1.16
C PHE A 108 -1.39 -5.38 0.67
N PRO A 109 -1.26 -4.84 -0.54
CA PRO A 109 -2.24 -3.90 -1.07
C PRO A 109 -3.58 -4.60 -1.29
N CYS A 110 -4.66 -3.97 -0.85
CA CYS A 110 -6.00 -4.43 -1.21
C CYS A 110 -6.30 -4.18 -2.70
N ILE A 111 -7.39 -4.74 -3.21
CA ILE A 111 -7.76 -4.62 -4.62
C ILE A 111 -7.93 -3.17 -5.09
N SER A 112 -8.42 -2.27 -4.21
CA SER A 112 -8.54 -0.84 -4.55
C SER A 112 -7.17 -0.16 -4.69
N CYS A 113 -6.17 -0.52 -3.87
CA CYS A 113 -4.81 0.01 -4.01
C CYS A 113 -4.11 -0.53 -5.26
N VAL A 114 -4.33 -1.81 -5.61
CA VAL A 114 -3.83 -2.39 -6.87
C VAL A 114 -4.42 -1.64 -8.06
N ALA A 115 -5.72 -1.34 -8.03
CA ALA A 115 -6.35 -0.59 -9.11
C ALA A 115 -5.82 0.84 -9.26
N VAL A 116 -5.64 1.57 -8.15
CA VAL A 116 -5.02 2.91 -8.19
C VAL A 116 -3.59 2.84 -8.73
N SER A 117 -2.85 1.77 -8.41
CA SER A 117 -1.51 1.53 -8.97
C SER A 117 -1.56 1.37 -10.50
N CYS A 118 -2.51 0.60 -11.01
CA CYS A 118 -2.73 0.44 -12.45
C CYS A 118 -3.13 1.76 -13.12
N GLN A 119 -3.99 2.56 -12.47
CA GLN A 119 -4.37 3.88 -12.96
C GLN A 119 -3.15 4.81 -13.03
N PHE A 120 -2.26 4.79 -12.03
CA PHE A 120 -1.02 5.56 -12.05
C PHE A 120 -0.12 5.14 -13.22
N VAL A 121 0.11 3.84 -13.41
CA VAL A 121 0.93 3.32 -14.52
C VAL A 121 0.35 3.69 -15.88
N ARG A 122 -0.98 3.76 -16.02
CA ARG A 122 -1.63 4.23 -17.25
C ARG A 122 -1.24 5.66 -17.62
N PHE A 123 -1.08 6.55 -16.64
CA PHE A 123 -0.73 7.96 -16.87
C PHE A 123 0.77 8.22 -16.92
N PHE A 124 1.59 7.32 -16.39
CA PHE A 124 3.06 7.42 -16.41
C PHE A 124 3.67 6.12 -16.93
N PRO A 125 3.43 5.77 -18.21
CA PRO A 125 3.70 4.43 -18.73
C PRO A 125 5.19 4.05 -18.75
N ALA A 126 6.09 5.02 -18.82
CA ALA A 126 7.53 4.80 -18.82
C ALA A 126 8.17 4.81 -17.43
N ILE A 127 7.40 5.05 -16.36
CA ILE A 127 7.89 4.92 -14.98
C ILE A 127 7.72 3.47 -14.53
N ARG A 128 8.84 2.80 -14.23
CA ARG A 128 8.80 1.45 -13.67
C ARG A 128 8.35 1.48 -12.21
N LEU A 129 7.13 1.00 -11.97
CA LEU A 129 6.62 0.75 -10.61
C LEU A 129 7.19 -0.56 -10.06
N GLN A 130 7.80 -0.49 -8.88
CA GLN A 130 8.25 -1.64 -8.10
C GLN A 130 7.55 -1.57 -6.75
N MET A 131 6.91 -2.66 -6.35
CA MET A 131 6.13 -2.72 -5.11
C MET A 131 6.47 -3.98 -4.36
N ASP A 132 7.00 -3.81 -3.17
CA ASP A 132 7.16 -4.86 -2.18
C ASP A 132 6.20 -4.60 -1.02
N PHE A 133 5.84 -5.65 -0.31
CA PHE A 133 4.95 -5.53 0.84
C PHE A 133 5.22 -6.62 1.87
N ASP A 134 4.98 -6.26 3.12
CA ASP A 134 4.82 -7.23 4.19
C ASP A 134 3.42 -7.82 4.17
N ASN A 135 3.27 -8.98 4.79
CA ASN A 135 1.96 -9.48 5.16
C ASN A 135 1.79 -9.34 6.67
N MET A 136 1.29 -8.19 7.12
CA MET A 136 1.02 -7.96 8.55
C MET A 136 0.05 -8.97 9.19
N TRP A 137 -0.66 -9.79 8.40
CA TRP A 137 -1.41 -10.92 8.96
C TRP A 137 -0.50 -12.11 9.28
N LYS A 138 0.59 -12.32 8.54
CA LYS A 138 1.59 -13.35 8.87
C LYS A 138 2.28 -13.07 10.19
N THR A 139 2.63 -11.82 10.49
CA THR A 139 3.20 -11.44 11.79
C THR A 139 2.23 -11.62 12.97
N ARG A 140 0.95 -11.89 12.71
CA ARG A 140 -0.10 -12.07 13.72
C ARG A 140 -0.59 -13.52 13.86
N PHE A 141 -0.50 -14.32 12.79
CA PHE A 141 -1.08 -15.66 12.74
C PHE A 141 -0.09 -16.76 12.34
N GLU A 142 1.12 -16.44 11.86
CA GLU A 142 2.15 -17.46 11.68
C GLU A 142 2.74 -17.81 13.05
N PRO A 143 2.73 -19.10 13.43
CA PRO A 143 3.27 -19.51 14.71
C PRO A 143 4.79 -19.35 14.72
N ALA A 144 5.34 -18.93 15.87
CA ALA A 144 6.75 -18.59 16.03
C ALA A 144 7.72 -19.76 15.76
N ASP A 145 7.23 -20.99 15.69
CA ASP A 145 8.01 -22.19 15.43
C ASP A 145 7.26 -23.19 14.51
N LYS A 146 8.01 -24.20 14.03
CA LYS A 146 7.48 -25.28 13.19
C LYS A 146 6.35 -26.07 13.87
N PHE A 147 6.37 -26.19 15.19
CA PHE A 147 5.38 -26.96 15.92
C PHE A 147 4.02 -26.24 15.92
N GLY A 148 4.04 -24.94 16.19
CA GLY A 148 2.89 -24.08 16.07
C GLY A 148 2.37 -24.05 14.64
N SER A 149 3.25 -23.96 13.62
CA SER A 149 2.84 -23.96 12.21
C SER A 149 2.10 -25.25 11.84
N ASN A 150 2.62 -26.41 12.25
CA ASN A 150 1.97 -27.70 12.07
C ASN A 150 0.58 -27.74 12.74
N ARG A 151 0.47 -27.18 13.95
CA ARG A 151 -0.81 -27.08 14.67
C ARG A 151 -1.81 -26.15 13.97
N PHE A 152 -1.38 -24.97 13.52
CA PHE A 152 -2.21 -24.02 12.78
C PHE A 152 -2.77 -24.63 11.49
N HIS A 153 -1.95 -25.38 10.75
CA HIS A 153 -2.40 -26.09 9.55
C HIS A 153 -3.31 -27.28 9.86
N ALA A 154 -3.05 -28.02 10.95
CA ALA A 154 -3.90 -29.13 11.39
C ALA A 154 -5.28 -28.67 11.88
N GLU A 155 -5.37 -27.48 12.48
CA GLU A 155 -6.63 -26.88 12.98
C GLU A 155 -7.40 -26.10 11.88
N GLY A 156 -6.95 -26.14 10.62
CA GLY A 156 -7.66 -25.55 9.47
C GLY A 156 -7.35 -24.08 9.19
N GLY A 157 -6.30 -23.52 9.79
CA GLY A 157 -5.91 -22.12 9.68
C GLY A 157 -6.76 -21.17 10.52
N LEU A 158 -6.76 -19.87 10.17
CA LEU A 158 -7.40 -18.77 10.90
C LEU A 158 -8.74 -19.18 11.55
N ALA A 159 -8.76 -19.20 12.89
CA ALA A 159 -9.98 -19.41 13.66
C ALA A 159 -11.07 -18.44 13.19
N GLY A 160 -12.07 -18.94 12.46
CA GLY A 160 -13.15 -18.11 11.90
C GLY A 160 -13.49 -18.32 10.42
N ARG A 161 -12.78 -19.19 9.66
CA ARG A 161 -13.38 -19.70 8.41
C ARG A 161 -14.64 -20.48 8.79
N ARG A 162 -15.82 -19.95 8.44
CA ARG A 162 -17.10 -20.68 8.51
C ARG A 162 -16.88 -22.07 7.93
N GLN A 163 -16.92 -23.09 8.78
CA GLN A 163 -17.00 -24.46 8.28
C GLN A 163 -18.24 -24.53 7.40
N ARG A 164 -18.06 -24.97 6.17
CA ARG A 164 -19.16 -25.22 5.25
C ARG A 164 -20.02 -26.28 5.94
N ILE A 165 -21.18 -25.88 6.44
CA ILE A 165 -22.16 -26.84 6.96
C ILE A 165 -22.63 -27.61 5.72
N GLU A 166 -22.11 -28.82 5.55
CA GLU A 166 -22.66 -29.77 4.58
C GLU A 166 -24.09 -30.09 5.05
N LYS A 167 -25.05 -29.92 4.14
CA LYS A 167 -26.44 -30.35 4.31
C LYS A 167 -26.60 -31.74 3.74
#